data_AF-A0A382SQU0-F1
#
_entry.id   AF-A0A382SQU0-F1
#
_cell.length_a   1.000
_cell.length_b   1.000
_cell.length_c   1.000
_cell.angle_alpha   90.00
_cell.angle_beta   90.00
_cell.angle_gamma   90.00
#
_symmetry.space_group_name_H-M   'P 1'
#
loop_
_entity.id
_entity.type
_entity.pdbx_description
1 polymer ?
#
loop_
_entity_poly.entity_id
_entity_poly.type
_entity_poly.pdbx_seq_one_letter_code
_entity_poly.pdbx_strand_id
1 'polypeptide(L)' 'FYHLKTSVRMVVEVLMLLTEGMEVNAVCRVKGVTVESMRSWLTKASDHVEEISVFLQTDMHLTQCQIDEFWSFILKKRPN' A
#
# COMPACT_ATOMS: atom_id res chain seq x y z
N PHE A 1 -13.10 -5.00 -7.37
CA PHE A 1 -11.91 -4.49 -6.64
C PHE A 1 -10.92 -5.64 -6.47
N TYR A 2 -9.77 -5.59 -7.16
CA TYR A 2 -8.67 -6.58 -7.07
C TYR A 2 -9.02 -8.07 -7.29
N HIS A 3 -10.20 -8.38 -7.85
CA HIS A 3 -10.70 -9.75 -8.05
C HIS A 3 -10.70 -10.63 -6.78
N LEU A 4 -10.86 -10.00 -5.61
CA LEU A 4 -10.90 -10.68 -4.32
C LEU A 4 -12.29 -11.24 -4.02
N LYS A 5 -12.36 -12.38 -3.33
CA LYS A 5 -13.63 -12.94 -2.81
C LYS A 5 -14.17 -12.14 -1.62
N THR A 6 -13.29 -11.46 -0.89
CA THR A 6 -13.64 -10.58 0.23
C THR A 6 -14.42 -9.36 -0.25
N SER A 7 -15.37 -8.88 0.55
CA SER A 7 -16.13 -7.68 0.22
C SER A 7 -15.23 -6.47 0.05
N VAL A 8 -15.55 -5.60 -0.92
CA VAL A 8 -14.80 -4.37 -1.20
C VAL A 8 -14.66 -3.52 0.04
N ARG A 9 -15.76 -3.37 0.80
CA ARG A 9 -15.78 -2.60 2.05
C ARG A 9 -14.72 -3.08 3.04
N MET A 10 -14.59 -4.38 3.26
CA MET A 10 -13.60 -4.91 4.20
C MET A 10 -12.16 -4.65 3.73
N VAL A 11 -11.89 -4.83 2.43
CA VAL A 11 -10.56 -4.55 1.88
C VAL A 11 -10.20 -3.07 2.02
N VAL A 12 -11.12 -2.16 1.68
CA VAL A 12 -10.91 -0.72 1.80
C VAL A 12 -10.72 -0.31 3.26
N GLU A 13 -11.56 -0.80 4.19
CA GLU A 13 -11.39 -0.52 5.62
C GLU A 13 -10.03 -0.99 6.15
N VAL A 14 -9.56 -2.16 5.75
CA VAL A 14 -8.23 -2.65 6.17
C VAL A 14 -7.11 -1.77 5.61
N LEU A 15 -7.16 -1.40 4.34
CA LEU A 15 -6.16 -0.51 3.73
C LEU A 15 -6.16 0.88 4.38
N MET A 16 -7.34 1.44 4.68
CA MET A 16 -7.46 2.74 5.35
C MET A 16 -6.78 2.73 6.73
N LEU A 17 -7.05 1.71 7.55
CA LEU A 17 -6.44 1.61 8.88
C LEU A 17 -4.91 1.50 8.80
N LEU A 18 -4.37 0.78 7.81
CA LEU A 18 -2.94 0.72 7.57
C LEU A 18 -2.36 2.08 7.18
N THR A 19 -3.05 2.84 6.30
CA THR A 19 -2.61 4.19 5.91
C THR A 19 -2.70 5.22 7.04
N GLU A 20 -3.58 5.00 8.02
CA GLU A 20 -3.68 5.79 9.25
C GLU A 20 -2.57 5.45 10.26
N GLY A 21 -1.70 4.48 9.95
CA GLY A 21 -0.56 4.10 10.79
C GLY A 21 -0.88 3.03 11.84
N MET A 22 -2.03 2.35 11.75
CA MET A 22 -2.30 1.23 12.63
C MET A 22 -1.36 0.06 12.37
N GLU A 23 -0.90 -0.57 13.45
CA GLU A 23 0.00 -1.72 13.38
C GLU A 23 -0.71 -2.95 12.76
N VAL A 24 0.05 -3.71 11.96
CA VAL A 24 -0.42 -4.86 11.16
C VAL A 24 -1.22 -5.87 12.00
N ASN A 25 -0.68 -6.31 13.13
CA ASN A 25 -1.35 -7.29 13.99
C ASN A 25 -2.59 -6.70 14.67
N ALA A 26 -2.58 -5.41 15.00
CA ALA A 26 -3.77 -4.71 15.50
C ALA A 26 -4.90 -4.67 14.47
N VAL A 27 -4.61 -4.33 13.21
CA VAL A 27 -5.60 -4.35 12.12
C VAL A 27 -6.15 -5.76 11.91
N CYS A 28 -5.28 -6.77 11.85
CA CYS A 28 -5.68 -8.17 11.70
C CYS A 28 -6.62 -8.63 12.81
N ARG A 29 -6.31 -8.28 14.08
CA ARG A 29 -7.14 -8.60 15.24
C ARG A 29 -8.49 -7.89 15.22
N VAL A 30 -8.52 -6.60 14.89
CA VAL A 30 -9.75 -5.79 14.87
C VAL A 30 -10.68 -6.21 13.73
N LYS A 31 -10.13 -6.59 12.56
CA LYS A 31 -10.91 -6.93 11.37
C LYS A 31 -11.13 -8.42 11.16
N GLY A 32 -10.49 -9.28 11.96
CA GLY A 32 -10.61 -10.73 11.84
C GLY A 32 -10.00 -11.27 10.54
N VAL A 33 -8.94 -10.62 10.04
CA VAL A 33 -8.26 -11.00 8.78
C VAL A 33 -6.89 -11.58 9.08
N THR A 34 -6.42 -12.49 8.23
CA THR A 34 -5.07 -13.03 8.35
C THR A 34 -4.05 -12.04 7.82
N VAL A 35 -2.84 -12.05 8.39
CA VAL A 35 -1.71 -11.24 7.90
C VAL A 35 -1.43 -11.52 6.42
N GLU A 36 -1.57 -12.78 5.99
CA GLU A 36 -1.36 -13.17 4.60
C GLU A 36 -2.40 -12.55 3.64
N SER A 37 -3.68 -12.59 4.02
CA SER A 37 -4.73 -11.95 3.22
C SER A 37 -4.51 -10.45 3.15
N MET A 38 -4.24 -9.82 4.30
CA MET A 38 -3.95 -8.39 4.37
C MET A 38 -2.77 -7.99 3.51
N ARG A 39 -1.65 -8.73 3.57
CA ARG A 39 -0.45 -8.50 2.76
C ARG A 39 -0.78 -8.62 1.27
N SER A 40 -1.52 -9.66 0.87
CA SER A 40 -1.94 -9.82 -0.52
C SER A 40 -2.74 -8.62 -1.04
N TRP A 41 -3.62 -8.06 -0.22
CA TRP A 41 -4.41 -6.88 -0.60
C TRP A 41 -3.54 -5.62 -0.67
N LEU A 42 -2.62 -5.45 0.28
CA LEU A 42 -1.67 -4.34 0.30
C LEU A 42 -0.76 -4.37 -0.92
N THR A 43 -0.25 -5.54 -1.33
CA THR A 43 0.54 -5.68 -2.55
C THR A 43 -0.25 -5.25 -3.78
N LYS A 44 -1.50 -5.71 -3.93
CA LYS A 44 -2.35 -5.31 -5.07
C LYS A 44 -2.64 -3.80 -5.08
N ALA A 45 -2.78 -3.20 -3.90
CA ALA A 45 -2.91 -1.75 -3.79
C ALA A 45 -1.62 -1.03 -4.19
N SER A 46 -0.46 -1.53 -3.76
CA SER A 46 0.85 -1.02 -4.14
C SER A 46 1.06 -1.10 -5.66
N ASP A 47 0.72 -2.23 -6.29
CA ASP A 47 0.87 -2.41 -7.74
C ASP A 47 0.05 -1.37 -8.51
N HIS A 48 -1.19 -1.10 -8.07
CA HIS A 48 -2.03 -0.07 -8.68
C HIS A 48 -1.49 1.35 -8.46
N VAL A 49 -0.95 1.64 -7.27
CA VAL A 49 -0.30 2.93 -6.99
C VAL A 49 0.96 3.11 -7.84
N GLU A 50 1.70 2.04 -8.11
CA GLU A 50 2.86 2.06 -8.99
C GLU A 50 2.47 2.42 -10.43
N GLU A 51 1.42 1.78 -10.97
CA GLU A 51 0.90 2.11 -12.32
C GLU A 51 0.52 3.60 -12.44
N ILE A 52 -0.14 4.17 -11.42
CA ILE A 52 -0.47 5.59 -11.37
C ILE A 52 0.80 6.44 -11.26
N SER A 53 1.74 6.04 -10.41
CA SER A 53 2.98 6.78 -10.18
C SER A 53 3.82 6.86 -11.45
N VAL A 54 3.94 5.76 -12.20
CA VAL A 54 4.60 5.72 -13.51
C VAL A 54 3.91 6.72 -14.45
N PHE A 55 2.59 6.62 -14.62
CA PHE A 55 1.85 7.53 -15.51
C PHE A 55 2.07 9.02 -15.15
N LEU A 56 2.01 9.37 -13.86
CA LEU A 56 2.23 10.74 -13.39
C LEU A 56 3.66 11.23 -13.65
N GLN A 57 4.64 10.34 -13.65
CA GLN A 57 6.05 10.67 -13.84
C GLN A 57 6.47 10.69 -15.31
N THR A 58 5.94 9.79 -16.14
CA THR A 58 6.44 9.58 -17.51
C THR A 58 5.53 10.13 -18.60
N ASP A 59 4.21 10.03 -18.41
CA ASP A 59 3.24 10.30 -19.47
C ASP A 59 2.54 11.65 -19.31
N MET A 60 2.61 12.25 -18.12
CA MET A 60 2.03 13.57 -17.89
C MET A 60 2.98 14.68 -18.38
N HIS A 61 2.51 15.50 -19.33
CA HIS A 61 3.24 16.68 -19.82
C HIS A 61 3.17 17.86 -18.82
N LEU A 62 3.75 17.66 -17.64
CA LEU A 62 3.83 18.68 -16.61
C LEU A 62 4.75 19.83 -17.04
N THR A 63 4.30 21.07 -16.86
CA THR A 63 5.13 22.26 -17.10
C THR A 63 6.02 22.61 -15.91
N GLN A 64 5.77 22.00 -14.75
CA GLN A 64 6.52 22.18 -13.51
C GLN A 64 6.44 20.91 -12.65
N CYS A 65 7.52 20.54 -11.98
CA CYS A 65 7.55 19.51 -10.95
C CYS A 65 8.22 20.02 -9.67
N GLN A 66 7.90 19.39 -8.54
CA GLN A 66 8.54 19.61 -7.25
C GLN A 66 9.16 18.31 -6.77
N ILE A 67 10.34 18.40 -6.16
CA ILE A 67 11.04 17.26 -5.55
C ILE A 67 11.10 17.53 -4.05
N ASP A 68 10.60 16.58 -3.27
CA ASP A 68 10.65 16.57 -1.82
C ASP A 68 11.43 15.33 -1.35
N GLU A 69 12.06 15.41 -0.18
CA GLU A 69 12.86 14.32 0.38
C GLU A 69 12.24 13.78 1.67
N PHE A 70 11.97 12.48 1.68
CA PHE A 70 11.48 11.76 2.86
C PHE A 70 12.53 10.76 3.36
N TRP A 71 12.81 10.80 4.68
CA TRP A 71 13.78 9.92 5.34
C TRP A 71 13.07 8.94 6.27
N SER A 72 13.37 7.65 6.12
CA SER A 72 12.91 6.60 7.03
C SER A 72 13.96 5.49 7.16
N PHE A 73 13.85 4.71 8.23
CA PHE A 73 14.71 3.56 8.47
C PHE A 73 14.19 2.33 7.72
N ILE A 74 15.02 1.78 6.84
CA ILE A 74 14.73 0.52 6.15
C ILE A 74 15.74 -0.52 6.62
N LEU A 75 15.27 -1.67 7.11
CA LEU A 75 16.15 -2.78 7.46
C LEU A 75 16.76 -3.36 6.19
N LYS A 76 18.05 -3.08 5.95
CA LYS A 76 18.82 -3.72 4.88
C LYS A 76 19.31 -5.08 5.35
N LYS A 77 18.84 -6.17 4.72
CA LYS A 77 19.42 -7.50 4.95
C LYS A 77 20.91 -7.44 4.61
N ARG A 78 21.76 -7.89 5.54
CA ARG A 78 23.19 -8.07 5.26
C ARG A 78 23.32 -9.25 4.26
N PRO A 79 24.18 -9.14 3.23
CA PRO A 79 24.52 -10.31 2.43
C PRO A 79 25.15 -11.36 3.36
N ASN A 80 24.65 -12.59 3.28
CA ASN A 80 25.34 -13.75 3.84
C ASN A 80 26.50 -14.14 2.92
#